data_AF-A0A183HME8-F1
#
_entry.id   AF-A0A183HME8-F1
#
_cell.length_a   1.000
_cell.length_b   1.000
_cell.length_c   1.000
_cell.angle_alpha   90.00
_cell.angle_beta   90.00
_cell.angle_gamma   90.00
#
_symmetry.space_group_name_H-M   'P 1'
#
loop_
_entity.id
_entity.type
_entity.pdbx_description
1 polymer ?
#
loop_
_entity_poly.entity_id
_entity_poly.type
_entity_poly.pdbx_seq_one_letter_code
_entity_poly.pdbx_strand_id
1 'polypeptide(L)'
;MSYSPKSYDDLSEIADTIRKQVQLKEIPKIGIICGSGLGTIADCIEQAEILSYTKIPGFPTAHVIGHKGNLVFGYMNGKYVVCVQGRFHPYEHGMNLALCAMPVRIMHLLGVETLIVSNAAGGINSNFKVGDLMIIKDHIFLPGLAGFSPFVGPHDQRFGERFISLHEAYDQKLRFSF
;
A
#
# COMPACT_ATOMS: atom_id res chain seq x y z
N MET A 1 -14.18 -19.04 -3.47
CA MET A 1 -12.78 -19.41 -3.16
C MET A 1 -12.28 -18.47 -2.08
N SER A 2 -11.54 -18.95 -1.09
CA SER A 2 -10.93 -18.11 -0.06
C SER A 2 -9.54 -17.70 -0.55
N TYR A 3 -9.37 -16.43 -0.91
CA TYR A 3 -8.06 -15.89 -1.29
C TYR A 3 -7.18 -15.72 -0.05
N SER A 4 -5.93 -16.14 -0.15
CA SER A 4 -4.91 -15.99 0.88
C SER A 4 -4.02 -14.80 0.57
N PRO A 5 -3.83 -13.86 1.51
CA PRO A 5 -2.92 -12.72 1.32
C PRO A 5 -1.43 -13.14 1.29
N LYS A 6 -1.15 -14.43 1.49
CA LYS A 6 0.21 -15.00 1.46
C LYS A 6 0.51 -15.84 0.22
N SER A 7 -0.51 -16.28 -0.51
CA SER A 7 -0.36 -17.09 -1.73
C SER A 7 -0.01 -16.19 -2.91
N TYR A 8 1.08 -16.48 -3.61
CA TYR A 8 1.41 -15.74 -4.83
C TYR A 8 0.34 -15.93 -5.91
N ASP A 9 -0.15 -17.15 -6.09
CA ASP A 9 -1.10 -17.47 -7.17
C ASP A 9 -2.44 -16.76 -6.95
N ASP A 10 -2.93 -16.73 -5.72
CA ASP A 10 -4.14 -16.00 -5.33
C ASP A 10 -3.97 -14.50 -5.59
N LEU A 11 -2.82 -13.92 -5.24
CA LEU A 11 -2.54 -12.50 -5.46
C LEU A 11 -2.33 -12.16 -6.94
N SER A 12 -1.78 -13.10 -7.72
CA SER A 12 -1.66 -12.98 -9.18
C SER A 12 -3.02 -12.97 -9.84
N GLU A 13 -3.94 -13.86 -9.43
CA GLU A 13 -5.31 -13.89 -9.93
C GLU A 13 -6.06 -12.58 -9.61
N ILE A 14 -5.86 -12.02 -8.41
CA ILE A 14 -6.40 -10.71 -8.05
C ILE A 14 -5.81 -9.61 -8.94
N ALA A 15 -4.49 -9.59 -9.14
CA ALA A 15 -3.84 -8.62 -10.01
C ALA A 15 -4.34 -8.71 -11.46
N ASP A 16 -4.52 -9.92 -12.00
CA ASP A 16 -5.10 -10.15 -13.32
C ASP A 16 -6.55 -9.69 -13.42
N THR A 17 -7.33 -9.88 -12.37
CA THR A 17 -8.70 -9.38 -12.30
C THR A 17 -8.72 -7.85 -12.36
N ILE A 18 -7.82 -7.20 -11.63
CA ILE A 18 -7.66 -5.74 -11.68
C ILE A 18 -7.26 -5.30 -13.09
N ARG A 19 -6.29 -5.95 -13.74
CA ARG A 19 -5.89 -5.63 -15.13
C ARG A 19 -7.02 -5.79 -16.14
N LYS A 20 -7.96 -6.71 -15.92
CA LYS A 20 -9.12 -6.92 -16.81
C LYS A 20 -10.22 -5.90 -16.57
N GLN A 21 -10.41 -5.48 -15.33
CA GLN A 21 -11.45 -4.52 -14.94
C GLN A 21 -11.02 -3.07 -15.18
N VAL A 22 -9.72 -2.80 -15.08
CA VAL A 22 -9.12 -1.49 -15.33
C VAL A 22 -8.52 -1.51 -16.73
N GLN A 23 -8.94 -0.60 -17.60
CA GLN A 23 -8.31 -0.44 -18.91
C GLN A 23 -7.00 0.33 -18.76
N LEU A 24 -6.00 -0.32 -18.15
CA LEU A 24 -4.69 0.27 -17.89
C LEU A 24 -4.12 0.86 -19.18
N LYS A 25 -4.00 2.19 -19.19
CA LYS A 25 -3.39 2.92 -20.31
C LYS A 25 -1.89 2.67 -20.37
N GLU A 26 -1.27 2.50 -19.21
CA GLU A 26 0.16 2.26 -19.02
C GLU A 26 0.38 1.35 -17.79
N ILE A 27 1.61 0.87 -17.60
CA ILE A 27 2.00 0.15 -16.38
C ILE A 27 2.32 1.18 -15.28
N PRO A 28 1.59 1.21 -14.15
CA PRO A 28 1.86 2.17 -13.09
C PRO A 28 3.20 1.85 -12.42
N LYS A 29 4.13 2.82 -12.44
CA LYS A 29 5.44 2.66 -11.81
C LYS A 29 5.47 3.12 -10.36
N ILE A 30 4.47 3.92 -9.96
CA ILE A 30 4.36 4.49 -8.62
C ILE A 30 3.04 4.05 -7.99
N GLY A 31 3.15 3.45 -6.81
CA GLY A 31 2.03 3.14 -5.93
C GLY A 31 1.94 4.17 -4.81
N ILE A 32 0.72 4.58 -4.46
CA ILE A 32 0.47 5.53 -3.37
C ILE A 32 -0.49 4.89 -2.37
N ILE A 33 -0.17 4.95 -1.07
CA ILE A 33 -1.08 4.56 0.00
C ILE A 33 -1.48 5.78 0.81
N CYS A 34 -2.75 6.16 0.73
CA CYS A 34 -3.29 7.30 1.46
C CYS A 34 -3.60 6.92 2.91
N GLY A 35 -3.04 7.69 3.84
CA GLY A 35 -3.37 7.61 5.26
C GLY A 35 -4.67 8.31 5.63
N SER A 36 -5.04 8.21 6.90
CA SER A 36 -6.21 8.90 7.46
C SER A 36 -6.14 10.40 7.21
N GLY A 37 -7.24 10.98 6.70
CA GLY A 37 -7.31 12.40 6.34
C GLY A 37 -6.59 12.79 5.03
N LEU A 38 -5.90 11.85 4.38
CA LEU A 38 -5.10 12.09 3.16
C LEU A 38 -5.71 11.45 1.91
N GLY A 39 -6.98 11.01 1.99
CA GLY A 39 -7.69 10.40 0.86
C GLY A 39 -7.89 11.35 -0.33
N THR A 40 -7.78 12.66 -0.10
CA THR A 40 -7.85 13.71 -1.12
C THR A 40 -6.66 13.69 -2.09
N ILE A 41 -5.54 13.04 -1.74
CA ILE A 41 -4.42 12.83 -2.67
C ILE A 41 -4.89 12.07 -3.92
N ALA A 42 -5.79 11.11 -3.75
CA ALA A 42 -6.33 10.36 -4.88
C ALA A 42 -7.28 11.21 -5.75
N ASP A 43 -7.88 12.27 -5.18
CA ASP A 43 -8.76 13.19 -5.90
C ASP A 43 -7.94 14.14 -6.82
N CYS A 44 -6.62 14.22 -6.63
CA CYS A 44 -5.68 14.94 -7.52
C CYS A 44 -5.23 14.12 -8.74
N ILE A 45 -5.67 12.86 -8.88
CA ILE A 45 -5.31 12.01 -10.02
C ILE A 45 -6.14 12.41 -11.24
N GLU A 46 -5.46 12.79 -12.30
CA GLU A 46 -6.07 13.16 -13.58
C GLU A 46 -6.40 11.92 -14.41
N GLN A 47 -7.45 12.03 -15.24
CA GLN A 47 -7.96 10.92 -16.05
C GLN A 47 -8.20 9.65 -15.23
N ALA A 48 -8.74 9.83 -14.02
CA ALA A 48 -8.85 8.78 -13.03
C ALA A 48 -9.77 7.64 -13.47
N GLU A 49 -9.29 6.42 -13.33
CA GLU A 49 -10.08 5.19 -13.38
C GLU A 49 -10.19 4.62 -11.97
N ILE A 50 -11.42 4.54 -11.46
CA ILE A 50 -11.71 4.19 -10.07
C ILE A 50 -12.30 2.78 -10.02
N LEU A 51 -11.58 1.87 -9.35
CA LEU A 51 -12.02 0.52 -9.09
C LEU A 51 -12.28 0.32 -7.58
N SER A 52 -13.55 0.14 -7.20
CA SER A 52 -13.92 -0.14 -5.82
C SER A 52 -13.43 -1.54 -5.39
N TYR A 53 -12.94 -1.66 -4.16
CA TYR A 53 -12.49 -2.94 -3.59
C TYR A 53 -13.57 -4.03 -3.66
N THR A 54 -14.84 -3.65 -3.51
CA THR A 54 -15.97 -4.58 -3.55
C THR A 54 -16.18 -5.27 -4.90
N LYS A 55 -15.61 -4.73 -5.97
CA LYS A 55 -15.63 -5.32 -7.31
C LYS A 55 -14.47 -6.26 -7.58
N ILE A 56 -13.51 -6.35 -6.65
CA ILE A 56 -12.32 -7.19 -6.76
C ILE A 56 -12.50 -8.41 -5.84
N PRO A 57 -12.77 -9.60 -6.40
CA PRO A 57 -12.86 -10.83 -5.61
C PRO A 57 -11.59 -11.05 -4.78
N GLY A 58 -11.73 -11.38 -3.50
CA GLY A 58 -10.60 -11.62 -2.60
C GLY A 58 -9.94 -10.37 -2.03
N PHE A 59 -10.35 -9.16 -2.45
CA PHE A 59 -9.80 -7.92 -1.90
C PHE A 59 -10.41 -7.57 -0.54
N PRO A 60 -9.62 -7.09 0.44
CA PRO A 60 -10.11 -6.76 1.75
C PRO A 60 -10.99 -5.51 1.72
N THR A 61 -11.90 -5.45 2.70
CA THR A 61 -12.78 -4.30 2.93
C THR A 61 -12.17 -3.38 3.97
N ALA A 62 -12.20 -2.07 3.72
CA ALA A 62 -11.82 -1.07 4.71
C ALA A 62 -13.05 -0.74 5.58
N HIS A 63 -12.91 -0.79 6.91
CA HIS A 63 -14.02 -0.56 7.84
C HIS A 63 -13.91 0.81 8.55
N VAL A 64 -12.74 1.44 8.52
CA VAL A 64 -12.49 2.76 9.12
C VAL A 64 -13.19 3.90 8.37
N ILE A 65 -13.83 4.77 9.15
CA ILE A 65 -14.49 5.99 8.66
C ILE A 65 -13.48 6.87 7.88
N GLY A 66 -13.89 7.32 6.69
CA GLY A 66 -13.06 8.15 5.80
C GLY A 66 -12.25 7.35 4.77
N HIS A 67 -12.24 6.02 4.85
CA HIS A 67 -11.62 5.17 3.83
C HIS A 67 -12.65 4.85 2.73
N LYS A 68 -12.54 5.51 1.56
CA LYS A 68 -13.51 5.36 0.45
C LYS A 68 -13.52 3.94 -0.14
N GLY A 69 -12.42 3.21 -0.04
CA GLY A 69 -12.35 1.80 -0.45
C GLY A 69 -12.14 1.62 -1.96
N ASN A 70 -11.21 2.37 -2.55
CA ASN A 70 -10.94 2.34 -3.99
C ASN A 70 -9.46 2.15 -4.33
N LEU A 71 -9.20 1.49 -5.46
CA LEU A 71 -7.97 1.67 -6.23
C LEU A 71 -8.23 2.75 -7.28
N VAL A 72 -7.37 3.76 -7.33
CA VAL A 72 -7.50 4.88 -8.27
C VAL A 72 -6.27 4.89 -9.16
N PHE A 73 -6.47 4.70 -10.46
CA PHE A 73 -5.43 4.73 -11.48
C PHE A 73 -5.53 6.02 -12.28
N GLY A 74 -4.42 6.54 -12.79
CA GLY A 74 -4.44 7.74 -13.63
C GLY A 74 -3.11 8.48 -13.61
N TYR A 75 -3.12 9.75 -13.96
CA TYR A 75 -1.91 10.57 -14.03
C TYR A 75 -1.81 11.53 -12.85
N MET A 76 -0.62 11.62 -12.28
CA MET A 76 -0.26 12.67 -11.33
C MET A 76 1.03 13.31 -11.82
N ASN A 77 0.98 14.59 -12.18
CA ASN A 77 2.11 15.32 -12.79
C ASN A 77 2.74 14.56 -13.98
N GLY A 78 1.89 14.03 -14.87
CA GLY A 78 2.33 13.28 -16.06
C GLY A 78 2.92 11.89 -15.79
N LYS A 79 2.86 11.38 -14.56
CA LYS A 79 3.26 10.00 -14.21
C LYS A 79 2.04 9.14 -13.99
N TYR A 80 2.01 7.96 -14.60
CA TYR A 80 0.93 6.99 -14.39
C TYR A 80 1.11 6.30 -13.03
N VAL A 81 0.09 6.41 -12.17
CA VAL A 81 0.13 5.96 -10.78
C VAL A 81 -1.07 5.07 -10.47
N VAL A 82 -0.92 4.27 -9.41
CA VAL A 82 -2.03 3.60 -8.73
C VAL A 82 -2.07 4.05 -7.27
N CYS A 83 -3.27 4.35 -6.77
CA CYS A 83 -3.47 4.86 -5.42
C CYS A 83 -4.48 4.02 -4.64
N VAL A 84 -4.10 3.56 -3.45
CA VAL A 84 -4.96 2.90 -2.47
C VAL A 84 -5.68 3.98 -1.66
N GLN A 85 -6.91 4.31 -2.05
CA GLN A 85 -7.76 5.27 -1.37
C GLN A 85 -8.53 4.60 -0.22
N GLY A 86 -7.83 4.41 0.89
CA GLY A 86 -8.32 3.76 2.10
C GLY A 86 -7.57 2.46 2.38
N ARG A 87 -6.56 2.53 3.23
CA ARG A 87 -5.77 1.36 3.65
C ARG A 87 -6.49 0.49 4.70
N PHE A 88 -5.88 -0.63 5.01
CA PHE A 88 -6.34 -1.60 6.02
C PHE A 88 -5.44 -1.53 7.25
N HIS A 89 -6.04 -1.55 8.44
CA HIS A 89 -5.27 -1.52 9.68
C HIS A 89 -5.31 -2.85 10.43
N PRO A 90 -4.20 -3.26 11.06
CA PRO A 90 -4.15 -4.53 11.79
C PRO A 90 -5.19 -4.63 12.92
N TYR A 91 -5.58 -3.51 13.53
CA TYR A 91 -6.62 -3.49 14.57
C TYR A 91 -8.02 -3.81 14.04
N GLU A 92 -8.28 -3.65 12.73
CA GLU A 92 -9.54 -4.06 12.08
C GLU A 92 -9.56 -5.55 11.73
N HIS A 93 -8.38 -6.18 11.65
CA HIS A 93 -8.19 -7.49 11.04
C HIS A 93 -7.44 -8.48 11.94
N GLY A 94 -7.58 -8.35 13.26
CA GLY A 94 -7.02 -9.30 14.22
C GLY A 94 -5.50 -9.48 14.10
N MET A 95 -4.77 -8.39 13.86
CA MET A 95 -3.31 -8.40 13.62
C MET A 95 -2.84 -9.20 12.39
N ASN A 96 -3.74 -9.47 11.42
CA ASN A 96 -3.36 -10.05 10.14
C ASN A 96 -2.64 -9.02 9.25
N LEU A 97 -1.33 -8.88 9.49
CA LEU A 97 -0.47 -7.94 8.77
C LEU A 97 -0.30 -8.29 7.29
N ALA A 98 -0.37 -9.57 6.92
CA ALA A 98 -0.30 -9.99 5.52
C ALA A 98 -1.50 -9.48 4.73
N LEU A 99 -2.71 -9.54 5.31
CA LEU A 99 -3.91 -8.95 4.71
C LEU A 99 -3.77 -7.43 4.57
N CYS A 100 -3.25 -6.75 5.59
CA CYS A 100 -3.09 -5.30 5.54
C CYS A 100 -2.06 -4.85 4.48
N ALA A 101 -1.00 -5.63 4.30
CA ALA A 101 0.06 -5.38 3.32
C ALA A 101 -0.26 -5.93 1.92
N MET A 102 -1.38 -6.64 1.75
CA MET A 102 -1.75 -7.29 0.50
C MET A 102 -1.75 -6.36 -0.73
N PRO A 103 -2.23 -5.09 -0.63
CA PRO A 103 -2.18 -4.17 -1.77
C PRO A 103 -0.75 -3.92 -2.27
N VAL A 104 0.27 -4.00 -1.42
CA VAL A 104 1.68 -3.80 -1.82
C VAL A 104 2.13 -4.88 -2.79
N ARG A 105 1.82 -6.15 -2.49
CA ARG A 105 2.16 -7.28 -3.38
C ARG A 105 1.39 -7.21 -4.69
N ILE A 106 0.13 -6.80 -4.65
CA ILE A 106 -0.68 -6.62 -5.86
C ILE A 106 -0.14 -5.46 -6.71
N MET A 107 0.22 -4.33 -6.10
CA MET A 107 0.85 -3.21 -6.80
C MET A 107 2.17 -3.64 -7.44
N HIS A 108 3.00 -4.41 -6.73
CA HIS A 108 4.21 -5.00 -7.30
C HIS A 108 3.91 -5.86 -8.53
N LEU A 109 2.92 -6.76 -8.45
CA LEU A 109 2.49 -7.57 -9.59
C LEU A 109 1.97 -6.70 -10.74
N LEU A 110 1.26 -5.61 -10.46
CA LEU A 110 0.83 -4.62 -11.47
C LEU A 110 1.98 -3.81 -12.10
N GLY A 111 3.21 -3.94 -11.59
CA GLY A 111 4.42 -3.32 -12.15
C GLY A 111 4.92 -2.08 -11.41
N VAL A 112 4.41 -1.82 -10.20
CA VAL A 112 4.89 -0.74 -9.34
C VAL A 112 6.30 -1.04 -8.84
N GLU A 113 7.16 -0.04 -8.94
CA GLU A 113 8.57 -0.08 -8.53
C GLU A 113 8.85 0.87 -7.36
N THR A 114 8.06 1.93 -7.21
CA THR A 114 8.18 2.91 -6.12
C THR A 114 6.89 2.99 -5.33
N LEU A 115 6.98 2.88 -3.99
CA LEU A 115 5.83 3.01 -3.10
C LEU A 115 5.95 4.27 -2.25
N ILE A 116 4.95 5.14 -2.34
CA ILE A 116 4.79 6.32 -1.48
C ILE A 116 3.71 5.98 -0.44
N VAL A 117 4.07 6.03 0.84
CA VAL A 117 3.13 5.79 1.94
C VAL A 117 2.96 7.05 2.76
N SER A 118 1.70 7.35 3.11
CA SER A 118 1.36 8.48 3.97
C SER A 118 0.57 8.00 5.19
N ASN A 119 0.68 8.70 6.32
CA ASN A 119 -0.07 8.41 7.53
C ASN A 119 -0.24 9.67 8.38
N ALA A 120 -1.25 9.66 9.26
CA ALA A 120 -1.31 10.57 10.39
C ALA A 120 -0.58 9.92 11.58
N ALA A 121 0.20 10.70 12.31
CA ALA A 121 0.96 10.25 13.47
C ALA A 121 0.91 11.30 14.60
N GLY A 122 1.05 10.82 15.84
CA GLY A 122 1.31 11.69 16.99
C GLY A 122 2.79 12.04 17.06
N GLY A 123 3.10 13.34 17.20
CA GLY A 123 4.47 13.81 17.36
C GLY A 123 5.01 13.54 18.76
N ILE A 124 6.08 12.75 18.86
CA ILE A 124 6.82 12.51 20.12
C ILE A 124 7.95 13.53 20.28
N ASN A 125 8.56 13.96 19.18
CA ASN A 125 9.56 15.01 19.18
C ASN A 125 8.90 16.34 19.57
N SER A 126 9.36 16.96 20.66
CA SER A 126 8.78 18.20 21.21
C SER A 126 8.89 19.41 20.28
N ASN A 127 9.70 19.33 19.22
CA ASN A 127 9.82 20.37 18.21
C ASN A 127 8.72 20.28 17.13
N PHE A 128 8.00 19.16 17.03
CA PHE A 128 6.94 19.00 16.05
C PHE A 128 5.67 19.74 16.46
N LYS A 129 4.99 20.28 15.46
CA LYS A 129 3.70 20.96 15.58
C LYS A 129 2.64 20.22 14.78
N VAL A 130 1.38 20.45 15.15
CA VAL A 130 0.24 19.96 14.36
C VAL A 130 0.32 20.55 12.95
N GLY A 131 0.25 19.67 11.95
CA GLY A 131 0.33 20.03 10.54
C GLY A 131 1.73 19.87 9.93
N ASP A 132 2.76 19.63 10.73
CA ASP A 132 4.10 19.37 10.21
C ASP A 132 4.13 18.08 9.38
N LEU A 133 4.88 18.11 8.28
CA LEU A 133 5.22 16.93 7.50
C LEU A 133 6.55 16.35 8.00
N MET A 134 6.51 15.10 8.44
CA MET A 134 7.70 14.36 8.85
C MET A 134 8.04 13.28 7.82
N ILE A 135 9.23 13.38 7.24
CA ILE A 135 9.77 12.35 6.36
C ILE A 135 10.26 11.18 7.20
N ILE A 136 9.74 9.99 6.90
CA ILE A 136 10.16 8.77 7.60
C ILE A 136 11.54 8.38 7.08
N LYS A 137 12.54 8.48 7.97
CA LYS A 137 13.90 8.00 7.71
C LYS A 137 14.06 6.53 8.10
N ASP A 138 13.36 6.10 9.14
CA ASP A 138 13.45 4.76 9.71
C ASP A 138 12.21 4.46 10.57
N HIS A 139 12.05 3.22 11.03
CA HIS A 139 10.97 2.80 11.91
C HIS A 139 11.42 1.83 13.02
N ILE A 140 10.69 1.82 14.14
CA ILE A 140 10.77 0.76 15.16
C ILE A 140 9.52 -0.11 15.01
N PHE A 141 9.70 -1.36 14.58
CA PHE A 141 8.58 -2.26 14.30
C PHE A 141 8.24 -3.16 15.51
N LEU A 142 7.61 -2.57 16.53
CA LEU A 142 7.26 -3.28 17.78
C LEU A 142 6.43 -4.56 17.55
N PRO A 143 5.38 -4.59 16.70
CA PRO A 143 4.68 -5.84 16.40
C PRO A 143 5.60 -6.92 15.82
N GLY A 144 6.56 -6.54 14.97
CA GLY A 144 7.55 -7.44 14.39
C GLY A 144 8.42 -8.12 15.46
N LEU A 145 8.84 -7.38 16.48
CA LEU A 145 9.62 -7.91 17.60
C LEU A 145 8.82 -8.93 18.43
N ALA A 146 7.50 -8.77 18.49
CA ALA A 146 6.58 -9.70 19.16
C ALA A 146 6.12 -10.87 18.27
N GLY A 147 6.70 -11.02 17.07
CA GLY A 147 6.39 -12.11 16.15
C GLY A 147 5.20 -11.84 15.20
N PHE A 148 4.66 -10.62 15.18
CA PHE A 148 3.66 -10.21 14.20
C PHE A 148 4.33 -9.53 13.00
N SER A 149 4.39 -10.21 11.87
CA SER A 149 4.94 -9.66 10.63
C SER A 149 4.15 -10.16 9.41
N PRO A 150 4.03 -9.37 8.32
CA PRO A 150 3.44 -9.85 7.07
C PRO A 150 4.22 -11.03 6.46
N PHE A 151 5.47 -11.23 6.88
CA PHE A 151 6.36 -12.30 6.40
C PHE A 151 6.30 -13.58 7.25
N VAL A 152 5.46 -13.64 8.29
CA VAL A 152 5.31 -14.86 9.10
C VAL A 152 4.62 -15.96 8.28
N GLY A 153 5.20 -17.16 8.26
CA GLY A 153 4.69 -18.33 7.54
C GLY A 153 5.65 -18.81 6.45
N PRO A 154 5.21 -19.69 5.53
CA PRO A 154 5.98 -20.10 4.37
C PRO A 154 6.37 -18.92 3.48
N HIS A 155 7.56 -18.97 2.89
CA HIS A 155 8.04 -17.96 1.95
C HIS A 155 7.86 -18.41 0.52
N ASP A 156 7.42 -17.49 -0.34
CA ASP A 156 7.36 -17.69 -1.78
C ASP A 156 8.45 -16.86 -2.44
N GLN A 157 9.39 -17.56 -3.08
CA GLN A 157 10.61 -17.00 -3.68
C GLN A 157 10.30 -16.03 -4.82
N ARG A 158 9.10 -16.14 -5.42
CA ARG A 158 8.64 -15.25 -6.50
C ARG A 158 8.48 -13.80 -6.03
N PHE A 159 8.35 -13.54 -4.72
CA PHE A 159 8.32 -12.19 -4.16
C PHE A 159 9.71 -11.66 -3.71
N GLY A 160 10.76 -12.49 -3.77
CA GLY A 160 12.11 -12.12 -3.36
C GLY A 160 12.71 -13.05 -2.31
N GLU A 161 13.58 -12.50 -1.46
CA GLU A 161 14.36 -13.27 -0.49
C GLU A 161 13.60 -13.59 0.80
N ARG A 162 13.96 -14.71 1.45
CA ARG A 162 13.34 -15.12 2.73
C ARG A 162 13.67 -14.16 3.87
N PHE A 163 14.91 -13.69 3.92
CA PHE A 163 15.42 -12.80 4.95
C PHE A 163 15.84 -11.51 4.29
N ILE A 164 15.04 -10.47 4.47
CA ILE A 164 15.25 -9.16 3.87
C ILE A 164 15.95 -8.24 4.86
N SER A 165 16.95 -7.48 4.37
CA SER A 165 17.48 -6.35 5.12
C SER A 165 16.48 -5.21 5.05
N LEU A 166 16.26 -4.52 6.18
CA LEU A 166 15.52 -3.25 6.23
C LEU A 166 16.46 -2.04 6.24
N HIS A 167 17.76 -2.27 6.09
CA HIS A 167 18.71 -1.17 5.83
C HIS A 167 18.28 -0.46 4.54
N GLU A 168 18.20 0.88 4.61
CA GLU A 168 17.74 1.72 3.49
C GLU A 168 16.32 1.41 2.98
N ALA A 169 15.45 0.81 3.81
CA ALA A 169 14.05 0.58 3.45
C ALA A 169 13.30 1.88 3.08
N TYR A 170 13.76 3.02 3.59
CA TYR A 170 13.32 4.35 3.17
C TYR A 170 14.41 5.01 2.30
N ASP A 171 14.19 4.95 0.99
CA ASP A 171 15.16 5.36 -0.03
C ASP A 171 15.75 6.74 0.24
N GLN A 172 17.08 6.82 0.24
CA GLN A 172 17.78 8.04 0.56
C GLN A 172 17.53 9.15 -0.46
N LYS A 173 17.48 8.83 -1.75
CA LYS A 173 17.33 9.84 -2.82
C LYS A 173 15.96 10.48 -2.74
N LEU A 174 14.90 9.68 -2.58
CA LEU A 174 13.54 10.16 -2.37
C LEU A 174 13.46 11.07 -1.15
N ARG A 175 14.18 10.75 -0.06
CA ARG A 175 14.21 11.57 1.16
C ARG A 175 14.92 12.92 1.04
N PHE A 176 15.69 13.16 -0.02
CA PHE A 176 16.43 14.41 -0.23
C PHE A 176 15.98 15.14 -1.51
N SER A 177 14.89 14.71 -2.13
CA SER A 177 14.37 15.30 -3.36
C SER A 177 13.38 16.46 -3.13
N PHE A 178 13.25 16.94 -1.89
CA PHE A 178 12.34 18.01 -1.45
C PHE A 178 13.05 19.02 -0.54
#